data_AF-A0AAF1AHN3-F1
#
_entry.id   AF-A0AAF1AHN3-F1
#
_cell.length_a   1.000
_cell.length_b   1.000
_cell.length_c   1.000
_cell.angle_alpha   90.00
_cell.angle_beta   90.00
_cell.angle_gamma   90.00
#
_symmetry.space_group_name_H-M   'P 1'
#
loop_
_entity.id
_entity.type
_entity.pdbx_description
1 polymer ?
#
loop_
_entity_poly.entity_id
_entity_poly.type
_entity_poly.pdbx_seq_one_letter_code
_entity_poly.pdbx_strand_id
1 'polypeptide(L)'
;MQVAPLLFQAFSTIPYLSQVSFTGTDGLFFSYYSKEDQQQPVAVYFNSSSPINQKNSTMYTWYTQPVSRNTGKPYGEAVITPPSITNATKNKFASLGTSWNDSQDLHFLNTAAMDGRGTISLGFRVKPLLSFFCSFDGEGGSLYLATKDGVGVLEGTIPNTRVVIKSNSVSVQLIDSFGVQVGQVGNVTCQQNDGTTEESNFNIWKIKYSLYCSDLKILGVELVCLPFLSF
;
A
#
# COMPACT_ATOMS: atom_id res chain seq x y z
N MET A 1 8.99 7.57 -26.19
CA MET A 1 8.36 8.28 -25.06
C MET A 1 9.45 8.99 -24.25
N GLN A 2 9.49 10.33 -24.23
CA GLN A 2 10.56 11.08 -23.51
C GLN A 2 10.52 10.89 -21.98
N VAL A 3 9.40 10.39 -21.45
CA VAL A 3 9.20 10.20 -20.01
C VAL A 3 9.88 8.91 -19.50
N ALA A 4 10.05 7.88 -20.33
CA ALA A 4 10.57 6.58 -19.89
C ALA A 4 11.98 6.63 -19.25
N PRO A 5 12.97 7.35 -19.80
CA PRO A 5 14.28 7.50 -19.13
C PRO A 5 14.18 8.16 -17.74
N LEU A 6 13.27 9.12 -17.55
CA LEU A 6 13.05 9.78 -16.25
C LEU A 6 12.38 8.85 -15.25
N LEU A 7 11.38 8.08 -15.69
CA LEU A 7 10.77 7.04 -14.83
C LEU A 7 11.82 6.01 -14.43
N PHE A 8 12.67 5.59 -15.36
CA PHE A 8 13.75 4.65 -15.06
C PHE A 8 14.75 5.23 -14.07
N GLN A 9 15.16 6.48 -14.24
CA GLN A 9 16.03 7.16 -13.28
C GLN A 9 15.41 7.16 -11.87
N ALA A 10 14.14 7.55 -11.74
CA ALA A 10 13.42 7.53 -10.47
C ALA A 10 13.39 6.09 -9.90
N PHE A 11 12.98 5.12 -10.71
CA PHE A 11 12.92 3.71 -10.36
C PHE A 11 14.24 3.15 -9.82
N SER A 12 15.37 3.56 -10.41
CA SER A 12 16.69 3.04 -10.04
C SER A 12 17.34 3.78 -8.86
N THR A 13 16.85 4.97 -8.50
CA THR A 13 17.54 5.84 -7.52
C THR A 13 16.74 6.11 -6.26
N ILE A 14 15.40 6.01 -6.30
CA ILE A 14 14.56 6.24 -5.14
C ILE A 14 14.49 4.95 -4.30
N PRO A 15 14.92 4.97 -3.03
CA PRO A 15 14.85 3.80 -2.16
C PRO A 15 13.41 3.29 -1.99
N TYR A 16 13.26 1.96 -1.92
CA TYR A 16 12.00 1.24 -1.71
C TYR A 16 10.92 1.42 -2.80
N LEU A 17 11.20 2.23 -3.84
CA LEU A 17 10.34 2.33 -5.01
C LEU A 17 10.37 0.98 -5.75
N SER A 18 9.21 0.37 -5.90
CA SER A 18 9.05 -0.94 -6.56
C SER A 18 8.22 -0.84 -7.83
N GLN A 19 7.58 0.30 -8.06
CA GLN A 19 6.80 0.59 -9.24
C GLN A 19 6.82 2.08 -9.55
N VAL A 20 6.89 2.44 -10.83
CA VAL A 20 6.65 3.81 -11.30
C VAL A 20 5.92 3.77 -12.63
N SER A 21 4.88 4.57 -12.79
CA SER A 21 4.10 4.64 -14.01
C SER A 21 3.82 6.05 -14.46
N PHE A 22 3.56 6.18 -15.76
CA PHE A 22 3.06 7.36 -16.42
C PHE A 22 1.80 6.98 -17.22
N THR A 23 0.76 7.80 -17.08
CA THR A 23 -0.45 7.73 -17.88
C THR A 23 -0.62 9.06 -18.57
N GLY A 24 -0.46 9.08 -19.90
CA GLY A 24 -0.65 10.26 -20.74
C GLY A 24 -2.12 10.52 -21.03
N THR A 25 -2.46 11.79 -21.25
CA THR A 25 -3.81 12.18 -21.73
C THR A 25 -4.09 11.71 -23.15
N ASP A 26 -3.05 11.35 -23.89
CA ASP A 26 -3.08 10.79 -25.24
C ASP A 26 -3.35 9.27 -25.28
N GLY A 27 -3.60 8.63 -24.13
CA GLY A 27 -3.84 7.20 -24.05
C GLY A 27 -2.56 6.35 -24.02
N LEU A 28 -1.39 6.97 -23.87
CA LEU A 28 -0.15 6.25 -23.61
C LEU A 28 -0.05 5.85 -22.14
N PHE A 29 0.35 4.60 -21.89
CA PHE A 29 0.72 4.14 -20.57
C PHE A 29 2.07 3.46 -20.60
N PHE A 30 2.88 3.72 -19.58
CA PHE A 30 4.16 3.06 -19.40
C PHE A 30 4.47 2.94 -17.91
N SER A 31 4.94 1.77 -17.48
CA SER A 31 5.34 1.52 -16.11
C SER A 31 6.61 0.68 -16.05
N TYR A 32 7.45 0.95 -15.05
CA TYR A 32 8.44 -0.02 -14.56
C TYR A 32 7.96 -0.62 -13.25
N TYR A 33 8.27 -1.90 -13.02
CA TYR A 33 8.11 -2.53 -11.72
C TYR A 33 9.14 -3.64 -11.49
N SER A 34 9.36 -4.00 -10.23
CA SER A 34 10.19 -5.15 -9.83
C SER A 34 9.34 -6.40 -9.64
N LYS A 35 9.79 -7.54 -10.18
CA LYS A 35 9.27 -8.84 -9.77
C LYS A 35 9.97 -9.30 -8.49
N GLU A 36 9.22 -9.81 -7.51
CA GLU A 36 9.75 -10.12 -6.17
C GLU A 36 10.92 -11.10 -6.15
N ASP A 37 11.00 -12.01 -7.12
CA ASP A 37 12.06 -13.04 -7.18
C ASP A 37 13.20 -12.71 -8.14
N GLN A 38 13.02 -11.68 -8.97
CA GLN A 38 14.00 -11.26 -9.93
C GLN A 38 14.26 -9.79 -9.69
N GLN A 39 15.46 -9.48 -9.19
CA GLN A 39 15.99 -8.11 -9.22
C GLN A 39 15.98 -7.47 -10.64
N GLN A 40 15.50 -8.18 -11.67
CA GLN A 40 15.30 -7.71 -13.02
C GLN A 40 14.04 -6.82 -13.13
N PRO A 41 14.18 -5.55 -13.50
CA PRO A 41 13.05 -4.69 -13.76
C PRO A 41 12.30 -5.13 -15.01
N VAL A 42 10.99 -4.88 -15.01
CA VAL A 42 10.09 -5.19 -16.11
C VAL A 42 9.37 -3.90 -16.49
N ALA A 43 9.19 -3.70 -17.79
CA ALA A 43 8.36 -2.63 -18.34
C ALA A 43 6.99 -3.21 -18.73
N VAL A 44 5.95 -2.45 -18.41
CA VAL A 44 4.57 -2.70 -18.84
C VAL A 44 4.10 -1.46 -19.58
N TYR A 45 3.55 -1.64 -20.78
CA TYR A 45 3.07 -0.51 -21.55
C TYR A 45 1.91 -0.91 -22.46
N PHE A 46 1.07 0.06 -22.78
CA PHE A 46 0.12 -0.05 -23.88
C PHE A 46 0.08 1.29 -24.62
N ASN A 47 -0.28 1.22 -25.89
CA ASN A 47 -0.51 2.39 -26.72
C ASN A 47 -1.91 2.28 -27.30
N SER A 48 -2.79 3.19 -26.90
CA SER A 48 -4.09 3.34 -27.54
C SER A 48 -4.18 4.69 -28.23
N SER A 49 -4.67 4.70 -29.47
CA SER A 49 -5.05 5.92 -30.17
C SER A 49 -6.37 6.54 -29.66
N SER A 50 -7.04 5.89 -28.71
CA SER A 50 -8.32 6.32 -28.16
C SER A 50 -8.14 6.97 -26.78
N PRO A 51 -8.75 8.14 -26.51
CA PRO A 51 -8.70 8.76 -25.19
C PRO A 51 -9.33 7.84 -24.13
N ILE A 52 -8.78 7.87 -22.91
CA ILE A 52 -9.19 7.06 -21.76
C ILE A 52 -10.58 7.54 -21.26
N ASN A 53 -11.62 7.25 -22.02
CA ASN A 53 -13.01 7.46 -21.63
C ASN A 53 -13.62 6.11 -21.23
N GLN A 54 -13.52 5.82 -19.94
CA GLN A 54 -14.39 5.01 -19.08
C GLN A 54 -14.81 3.56 -19.47
N LYS A 55 -14.71 2.70 -18.45
CA LYS A 55 -15.42 1.43 -18.15
C LYS A 55 -14.88 0.10 -18.69
N ASN A 56 -14.18 0.02 -19.82
CA ASN A 56 -13.70 -1.27 -20.33
C ASN A 56 -12.18 -1.35 -20.39
N SER A 57 -11.56 -1.61 -19.24
CA SER A 57 -10.11 -1.91 -19.14
C SER A 57 -9.67 -3.10 -20.00
N THR A 58 -10.60 -3.91 -20.50
CA THR A 58 -10.40 -5.13 -21.29
C THR A 58 -10.05 -4.90 -22.76
N MET A 59 -10.04 -3.65 -23.25
CA MET A 59 -9.88 -3.35 -24.68
C MET A 59 -8.43 -3.06 -25.10
N TYR A 60 -7.49 -3.00 -24.15
CA TYR A 60 -6.09 -2.68 -24.43
C TYR A 60 -5.22 -3.93 -24.35
N THR A 61 -4.38 -4.14 -25.36
CA THR A 61 -3.31 -5.14 -25.32
C THR A 61 -2.16 -4.57 -24.53
N TRP A 62 -1.91 -5.12 -23.34
CA TRP A 62 -0.77 -4.73 -22.51
C TRP A 62 0.43 -5.58 -22.87
N TYR A 63 1.56 -4.94 -23.03
CA TYR A 63 2.83 -5.57 -23.34
C TYR A 63 3.74 -5.52 -22.12
N THR A 64 4.35 -6.66 -21.80
CA THR A 64 5.28 -6.81 -20.70
C THR A 64 6.63 -7.30 -21.24
N GLN A 65 7.72 -6.63 -20.87
CA GLN A 65 9.08 -6.96 -21.31
C GLN A 65 10.12 -6.79 -20.20
N PRO A 66 11.15 -7.63 -20.14
CA PRO A 66 12.29 -7.39 -19.27
C PRO A 66 13.05 -6.13 -19.71
N VAL A 67 13.66 -5.45 -18.74
CA VAL A 67 14.31 -4.15 -18.94
C VAL A 67 15.76 -4.20 -18.50
N SER A 68 16.68 -3.67 -19.29
CA SER A 68 18.09 -3.58 -18.91
C SER A 68 18.28 -2.72 -17.66
N ARG A 69 18.92 -3.27 -16.61
CA ARG A 69 19.21 -2.54 -15.36
C ARG A 69 20.16 -1.36 -15.51
N ASN A 70 20.91 -1.30 -16.60
CA ASN A 70 21.88 -0.23 -16.82
C ASN A 70 21.27 0.92 -17.63
N THR A 71 20.22 0.66 -18.41
CA THR A 71 19.74 1.60 -19.43
C THR A 71 18.24 1.87 -19.40
N GLY A 72 17.46 1.05 -18.71
CA GLY A 72 16.00 1.16 -18.71
C GLY A 72 15.34 0.73 -20.02
N LYS A 73 16.11 0.23 -21.00
CA LYS A 73 15.59 -0.17 -22.30
C LYS A 73 14.96 -1.57 -22.22
N PRO A 74 13.70 -1.74 -22.68
CA PRO A 74 13.11 -3.06 -22.88
C PRO A 74 13.91 -3.89 -23.89
N TYR A 75 13.99 -5.20 -23.68
CA TYR A 75 14.64 -6.14 -24.60
C TYR A 75 13.89 -7.47 -24.66
N GLY A 76 14.23 -8.29 -25.66
CA GLY A 76 13.56 -9.57 -25.90
C GLY A 76 12.15 -9.40 -26.49
N GLU A 77 11.42 -10.50 -26.57
CA GLU A 77 10.05 -10.50 -27.09
C GLU A 77 9.05 -9.98 -26.05
N ALA A 78 8.05 -9.22 -26.50
CA ALA A 78 6.99 -8.71 -25.63
C ALA A 78 5.93 -9.78 -25.39
N VAL A 79 5.58 -9.98 -24.12
CA VAL A 79 4.50 -10.89 -23.73
C VAL A 79 3.23 -10.08 -23.53
N ILE A 80 2.11 -10.57 -24.08
CA ILE A 80 0.80 -9.97 -23.85
C ILE A 80 0.30 -10.40 -22.47
N THR A 81 0.02 -9.44 -21.60
CA THR A 81 -0.49 -9.67 -20.25
C THR A 81 -1.88 -9.07 -20.10
N PRO A 82 -2.81 -9.70 -19.36
CA PRO A 82 -4.08 -9.05 -19.04
C PRO A 82 -3.85 -7.83 -18.12
N PRO A 83 -4.71 -6.82 -18.16
CA PRO A 83 -4.67 -5.70 -17.21
C PRO A 83 -4.88 -6.22 -15.78
N SER A 84 -3.88 -6.03 -14.91
CA SER A 84 -4.07 -6.22 -13.47
C SER A 84 -4.62 -4.91 -12.90
N ILE A 85 -5.95 -4.81 -12.77
CA ILE A 85 -6.60 -3.64 -12.19
C ILE A 85 -6.39 -3.70 -10.68
N THR A 86 -5.51 -2.85 -10.15
CA THR A 86 -5.22 -2.79 -8.72
C THR A 86 -6.44 -2.28 -7.96
N ASN A 87 -6.98 -3.08 -7.04
CA ASN A 87 -7.99 -2.63 -6.07
C ASN A 87 -7.35 -1.62 -5.13
N ALA A 88 -7.64 -0.34 -5.37
CA ALA A 88 -7.06 0.78 -4.64
C ALA A 88 -8.14 1.42 -3.76
N THR A 89 -7.88 1.52 -2.46
CA THR A 89 -8.69 2.36 -1.56
C THR A 89 -8.30 3.82 -1.78
N LYS A 90 -9.26 4.63 -2.26
CA LYS A 90 -8.96 5.90 -2.96
C LYS A 90 -9.01 7.12 -2.04
N ASN A 91 -7.87 7.80 -1.93
CA ASN A 91 -7.83 9.26 -1.96
C ASN A 91 -7.48 9.71 -3.39
N LYS A 92 -7.79 10.96 -3.78
CA LYS A 92 -7.64 11.46 -5.17
C LYS A 92 -6.22 11.32 -5.74
N PHE A 93 -5.21 11.29 -4.87
CA PHE A 93 -3.78 11.30 -5.23
C PHE A 93 -2.96 10.23 -4.50
N ALA A 94 -3.56 9.44 -3.61
CA ALA A 94 -2.85 8.42 -2.86
C ALA A 94 -3.79 7.24 -2.56
N SER A 95 -3.25 6.02 -2.64
CA SER A 95 -4.01 4.81 -2.38
C SER A 95 -3.13 3.67 -1.90
N LEU A 96 -3.74 2.72 -1.20
CA LEU A 96 -3.15 1.43 -0.91
C LEU A 96 -3.72 0.40 -1.90
N GLY A 97 -2.87 -0.38 -2.55
CA GLY A 97 -3.31 -1.41 -3.50
C GLY A 97 -2.24 -2.45 -3.79
N THR A 98 -2.54 -3.41 -4.66
CA THR A 98 -1.58 -4.43 -5.11
C THR A 98 -0.65 -3.88 -6.20
N SER A 99 0.49 -4.53 -6.44
CA SER A 99 1.40 -4.17 -7.55
C SER A 99 1.01 -4.82 -8.88
N TRP A 100 1.70 -4.43 -9.96
CA TRP A 100 1.63 -5.14 -11.25
C TRP A 100 2.10 -6.60 -11.21
N ASN A 101 2.81 -7.05 -10.17
CA ASN A 101 3.42 -8.38 -10.13
C ASN A 101 2.47 -9.52 -9.71
N ASP A 102 1.15 -9.28 -9.63
CA ASP A 102 0.16 -10.21 -9.03
C ASP A 102 0.55 -10.69 -7.61
N SER A 103 1.48 -9.98 -6.95
CA SER A 103 1.88 -10.24 -5.58
C SER A 103 0.75 -9.81 -4.65
N GLN A 104 0.42 -10.62 -3.64
CA GLN A 104 -0.44 -10.19 -2.52
C GLN A 104 0.20 -9.03 -1.72
N ASP A 105 1.44 -8.66 -2.02
CA ASP A 105 2.15 -7.56 -1.40
C ASP A 105 1.56 -6.20 -1.74
N LEU A 106 1.12 -5.51 -0.68
CA LEU A 106 0.52 -4.18 -0.73
C LEU A 106 1.57 -3.10 -1.02
N HIS A 107 1.11 -2.06 -1.72
CA HIS A 107 1.88 -0.93 -2.17
C HIS A 107 1.17 0.38 -1.84
N PHE A 108 1.93 1.35 -1.32
CA PHE A 108 1.51 2.74 -1.29
C PHE A 108 1.73 3.35 -2.67
N LEU A 109 0.64 3.74 -3.33
CA LEU A 109 0.64 4.41 -4.62
C LEU A 109 0.36 5.89 -4.41
N ASN A 110 1.26 6.76 -4.87
CA ASN A 110 1.09 8.21 -4.86
C ASN A 110 1.12 8.73 -6.30
N THR A 111 0.08 9.46 -6.69
CA THR A 111 -0.12 9.97 -8.04
C THR A 111 -0.13 11.48 -8.08
N ALA A 112 0.68 12.06 -8.96
CA ALA A 112 0.73 13.49 -9.21
C ALA A 112 0.36 13.81 -10.67
N ALA A 113 -0.34 14.92 -10.87
CA ALA A 113 -0.65 15.44 -12.20
C ALA A 113 0.58 16.13 -12.82
N MET A 114 0.74 16.01 -14.14
CA MET A 114 1.80 16.66 -14.92
C MET A 114 1.24 17.78 -15.80
N ASP A 115 0.69 18.83 -15.20
CA ASP A 115 0.22 20.06 -15.89
C ASP A 115 -0.50 19.79 -17.23
N GLY A 116 -1.49 18.89 -17.20
CA GLY A 116 -2.32 18.56 -18.37
C GLY A 116 -1.72 17.57 -19.36
N ARG A 117 -0.49 17.08 -19.16
CA ARG A 117 0.14 16.05 -20.03
C ARG A 117 -0.15 14.61 -19.61
N GLY A 118 -0.64 14.42 -18.38
CA GLY A 118 -0.88 13.10 -17.82
C GLY A 118 -0.70 13.07 -16.31
N THR A 119 -0.46 11.88 -15.78
CA THR A 119 -0.18 11.62 -14.37
C THR A 119 1.04 10.71 -14.22
N ILE A 120 1.85 10.95 -13.19
CA ILE A 120 2.88 10.01 -12.73
C ILE A 120 2.39 9.35 -11.46
N SER A 121 2.59 8.04 -11.33
CA SER A 121 2.35 7.31 -10.09
C SER A 121 3.63 6.64 -9.60
N LEU A 122 3.91 6.75 -8.30
CA LEU A 122 5.02 6.10 -7.61
C LEU A 122 4.45 5.07 -6.63
N GLY A 123 4.97 3.84 -6.71
CA GLY A 123 4.55 2.71 -5.88
C GLY A 123 5.67 2.22 -4.97
N PHE A 124 5.42 2.22 -3.66
CA PHE A 124 6.36 1.77 -2.65
C PHE A 124 5.83 0.52 -1.95
N ARG A 125 6.66 -0.51 -1.80
CA ARG A 125 6.29 -1.70 -1.03
C ARG A 125 6.01 -1.31 0.43
N VAL A 126 4.88 -1.79 0.94
CA VAL A 126 4.47 -1.52 2.32
C VAL A 126 5.46 -2.09 3.34
N LYS A 127 5.82 -3.37 3.25
CA LYS A 127 6.65 -4.03 4.29
C LYS A 127 8.00 -3.34 4.53
N PRO A 128 8.84 -3.08 3.50
CA PRO A 128 10.12 -2.40 3.70
C PRO A 128 9.93 -0.97 4.22
N LEU A 129 8.91 -0.27 3.73
CA LEU A 129 8.63 1.09 4.16
C LEU A 129 8.17 1.16 5.62
N LEU A 130 7.37 0.20 6.07
CA LEU A 130 6.97 0.09 7.47
C LEU A 130 8.12 -0.36 8.36
N SER A 131 9.01 -1.25 7.91
CA SER A 131 10.21 -1.56 8.70
C SER A 131 11.09 -0.32 8.92
N PHE A 132 11.03 0.66 8.01
CA PHE A 132 11.72 1.93 8.16
C PHE A 132 11.00 2.91 9.11
N PHE A 133 9.68 3.06 9.00
CA PHE A 133 8.92 4.02 9.82
C PHE A 133 8.50 3.49 11.20
N CYS A 134 8.35 2.17 11.32
CA CYS A 134 7.72 1.49 12.44
C CYS A 134 8.62 0.37 12.99
N SER A 135 9.93 0.57 13.05
CA SER A 135 10.86 -0.34 13.74
C SER A 135 10.51 -0.37 15.23
N PHE A 136 9.56 -1.22 15.60
CA PHE A 136 9.15 -1.43 16.97
C PHE A 136 9.93 -2.61 17.54
N ASP A 137 11.03 -2.30 18.22
CA ASP A 137 11.89 -3.28 18.90
C ASP A 137 11.48 -3.49 20.36
N GLY A 138 10.23 -3.17 20.73
CA GLY A 138 9.76 -3.35 22.10
C GLY A 138 9.57 -4.83 22.42
N GLU A 139 10.47 -5.41 23.22
CA GLU A 139 10.28 -6.74 23.83
C GLU A 139 8.90 -6.80 24.50
N GLY A 140 7.98 -7.60 23.96
CA GLY A 140 6.64 -7.83 24.52
C GLY A 140 5.52 -6.91 24.02
N GLY A 141 5.76 -6.03 23.04
CA GLY A 141 4.72 -5.22 22.41
C GLY A 141 4.25 -5.76 21.05
N SER A 142 3.08 -5.31 20.59
CA SER A 142 2.49 -5.68 19.30
C SER A 142 2.00 -4.44 18.57
N LEU A 143 2.23 -4.34 17.26
CA LEU A 143 1.83 -3.18 16.47
C LEU A 143 0.82 -3.58 15.41
N TYR A 144 -0.35 -2.94 15.43
CA TYR A 144 -1.34 -3.04 14.36
C TYR A 144 -1.38 -1.73 13.56
N LEU A 145 -1.36 -1.84 12.23
CA LEU A 145 -1.49 -0.73 11.30
C LEU A 145 -2.52 -1.07 10.22
N ALA A 146 -3.45 -0.17 9.99
CA ALA A 146 -4.45 -0.33 8.94
C ALA A 146 -4.85 1.02 8.35
N THR A 147 -5.44 1.01 7.16
CA THR A 147 -6.08 2.19 6.60
C THR A 147 -7.35 2.55 7.39
N LYS A 148 -7.79 3.81 7.33
CA LYS A 148 -9.01 4.25 8.03
C LYS A 148 -10.29 3.54 7.58
N ASP A 149 -10.29 2.97 6.38
CA ASP A 149 -11.37 2.11 5.87
C ASP A 149 -11.22 0.62 6.25
N GLY A 150 -10.23 0.29 7.08
CA GLY A 150 -10.10 -1.02 7.72
C GLY A 150 -9.31 -2.07 6.95
N VAL A 151 -8.58 -1.69 5.91
CA VAL A 151 -7.66 -2.61 5.23
C VAL A 151 -6.40 -2.76 6.07
N GLY A 152 -6.16 -3.96 6.58
CA GLY A 152 -4.95 -4.32 7.34
C GLY A 152 -3.69 -4.12 6.51
N VAL A 153 -2.71 -3.39 7.06
CA VAL A 153 -1.42 -3.10 6.43
C VAL A 153 -0.29 -3.82 7.16
N LEU A 154 -0.38 -3.87 8.49
CA LEU A 154 0.45 -4.68 9.37
C LEU A 154 -0.47 -5.23 10.47
N GLU A 155 -0.57 -6.55 10.57
CA GLU A 155 -1.35 -7.16 11.64
C GLU A 155 -0.46 -7.42 12.86
N GLY A 156 -0.94 -6.94 14.02
CA GLY A 156 -0.37 -7.26 15.31
C GLY A 156 -0.49 -8.75 15.63
N THR A 157 0.41 -9.21 16.47
CA THR A 157 0.62 -10.61 16.89
C THR A 157 -0.22 -11.08 18.08
N ILE A 158 -1.15 -10.28 18.62
CA ILE A 158 -1.94 -10.70 19.80
C ILE A 158 -2.89 -11.85 19.41
N PRO A 159 -2.68 -13.08 19.94
CA PRO A 159 -3.47 -14.23 19.53
C PRO A 159 -4.94 -14.08 19.89
N ASN A 160 -5.81 -14.67 19.07
CA ASN A 160 -7.25 -14.73 19.32
C ASN A 160 -7.89 -13.33 19.49
N THR A 161 -7.35 -12.33 18.78
CA THR A 161 -7.93 -10.98 18.72
C THR A 161 -8.17 -10.54 17.29
N ARG A 162 -9.17 -9.68 17.12
CA ARG A 162 -9.47 -9.00 15.86
C ARG A 162 -9.62 -7.52 16.14
N VAL A 163 -8.88 -6.70 15.41
CA VAL A 163 -9.06 -5.25 15.39
C VAL A 163 -10.05 -4.90 14.30
N VAL A 164 -11.07 -4.12 14.64
CA VAL A 164 -12.06 -3.61 13.69
C VAL A 164 -12.06 -2.09 13.76
N ILE A 165 -11.78 -1.45 12.64
CA ILE A 165 -11.73 0.01 12.51
C ILE A 165 -13.04 0.49 11.90
N LYS A 166 -13.67 1.46 12.57
CA LYS A 166 -14.86 2.16 12.07
C LYS A 166 -14.69 3.65 12.27
N SER A 167 -14.45 4.37 11.17
CA SER A 167 -14.19 5.81 11.18
C SER A 167 -12.98 6.15 12.06
N ASN A 168 -13.19 6.81 13.21
CA ASN A 168 -12.13 7.17 14.16
C ASN A 168 -12.17 6.33 15.45
N SER A 169 -12.95 5.25 15.47
CA SER A 169 -12.98 4.31 16.58
C SER A 169 -12.43 2.96 16.16
N VAL A 170 -11.61 2.40 17.02
CA VAL A 170 -11.02 1.08 16.91
C VAL A 170 -11.65 0.21 17.99
N SER A 171 -12.21 -0.93 17.59
CA SER A 171 -12.71 -1.92 18.53
C SER A 171 -11.82 -3.16 18.51
N VAL A 172 -11.44 -3.62 19.71
CA VAL A 172 -10.68 -4.86 19.87
C VAL A 172 -11.64 -5.96 20.30
N GLN A 173 -11.72 -7.01 19.50
CA GLN A 173 -12.63 -8.14 19.69
C GLN A 173 -11.84 -9.40 20.03
N LEU A 174 -12.43 -10.26 20.87
CA LEU A 174 -11.90 -11.59 21.13
C LEU A 174 -12.55 -12.56 20.13
N ILE A 175 -11.73 -13.39 19.51
CA ILE A 175 -12.17 -14.41 18.55
C ILE A 175 -11.75 -15.80 19.05
N ASP A 176 -12.51 -16.82 18.67
CA ASP A 176 -12.12 -18.22 18.91
C ASP A 176 -11.20 -18.75 17.79
N SER A 177 -10.85 -20.04 17.87
CA SER A 177 -10.04 -20.74 16.88
C SER A 177 -10.68 -20.83 15.49
N PHE A 178 -11.98 -20.58 15.38
CA PHE A 178 -12.73 -20.55 14.12
C PHE A 178 -12.92 -19.12 13.59
N GLY A 179 -12.35 -18.12 14.26
CA GLY A 179 -12.48 -16.70 13.90
C GLY A 179 -13.85 -16.10 14.26
N VAL A 180 -14.67 -16.80 15.04
CA VAL A 180 -15.96 -16.31 15.50
C VAL A 180 -15.76 -15.38 16.69
N GLN A 181 -16.45 -14.24 16.69
CA GLN A 181 -16.39 -13.31 17.80
C GLN A 181 -17.03 -13.93 19.04
N VAL A 182 -16.24 -14.04 20.11
CA VAL A 182 -16.66 -14.56 21.42
C VAL A 182 -16.71 -13.48 22.49
N GLY A 183 -16.18 -12.29 22.21
CA GLY A 183 -16.23 -11.17 23.14
C GLY A 183 -15.76 -9.86 22.53
N GLN A 184 -15.91 -8.79 23.29
CA GLN A 184 -15.39 -7.47 22.98
C GLN A 184 -14.59 -6.97 24.18
N VAL A 185 -13.35 -6.52 23.91
CA VAL A 185 -12.44 -6.02 24.94
C VAL A 185 -12.78 -4.56 25.26
N GLY A 186 -12.98 -3.76 24.21
CA GLY A 186 -13.34 -2.36 24.34
C GLY A 186 -13.15 -1.59 23.04
N ASN A 187 -13.44 -0.29 23.11
CA ASN A 187 -13.28 0.66 22.01
C ASN A 187 -12.27 1.73 22.40
N VAL A 188 -11.45 2.15 21.45
CA VAL A 188 -10.52 3.27 21.57
C VAL A 188 -10.82 4.27 20.47
N THR A 189 -10.76 5.54 20.83
CA THR A 189 -10.85 6.64 19.88
C THR A 189 -9.46 7.12 19.51
N CYS A 190 -9.23 7.34 18.23
CA CYS A 190 -7.94 7.83 17.72
C CYS A 190 -7.85 9.36 17.68
N GLN A 191 -8.80 10.05 18.33
CA GLN A 191 -8.79 11.50 18.45
C GLN A 191 -7.66 11.93 19.37
N GLN A 192 -6.79 12.80 18.87
CA GLN A 192 -5.82 13.50 19.70
C GLN A 192 -6.54 14.63 20.45
N ASN A 193 -6.58 14.54 21.77
CA ASN A 193 -6.91 15.68 22.61
C ASN A 193 -5.60 16.43 22.91
N ASP A 194 -5.52 17.68 22.45
CA ASP A 194 -4.38 18.57 22.69
C ASP A 194 -2.99 17.98 22.34
N GLY A 195 -2.93 17.18 21.27
CA GLY A 195 -1.69 16.55 20.79
C GLY A 195 -1.21 15.34 21.61
N THR A 196 -2.00 14.90 22.59
CA THR A 196 -1.72 13.67 23.36
C THR A 196 -2.69 12.56 22.97
N THR A 197 -2.14 11.36 22.79
CA THR A 197 -2.94 10.15 22.55
C THR A 197 -3.35 9.57 23.89
N GLU A 198 -4.65 9.41 24.12
CA GLU A 198 -5.15 8.81 25.36
C GLU A 198 -4.78 7.32 25.43
N GLU A 199 -4.15 6.93 26.54
CA GLU A 199 -3.87 5.53 26.85
C GLU A 199 -5.16 4.82 27.28
N SER A 200 -5.46 3.70 26.65
CA SER A 200 -6.56 2.83 27.03
C SER A 200 -6.04 1.49 27.54
N ASN A 201 -6.37 1.17 28.79
CA ASN A 201 -5.93 -0.05 29.43
C ASN A 201 -6.97 -1.17 29.27
N PHE A 202 -6.54 -2.31 28.75
CA PHE A 202 -7.40 -3.46 28.49
C PHE A 202 -6.85 -4.74 29.09
N ASN A 203 -7.76 -5.64 29.46
CA ASN A 203 -7.43 -7.01 29.81
C ASN A 203 -7.76 -7.92 28.62
N ILE A 204 -6.74 -8.48 27.98
CA ILE A 204 -6.90 -9.45 26.91
C ILE A 204 -6.38 -10.79 27.42
N TRP A 205 -7.26 -11.78 27.53
CA TRP A 205 -6.92 -13.13 28.04
C TRP A 205 -6.13 -13.12 29.36
N LYS A 206 -6.47 -12.21 30.28
CA LYS A 206 -5.86 -11.98 31.61
C LYS A 206 -4.50 -11.28 31.61
N ILE A 207 -3.99 -10.89 30.44
CA ILE A 207 -2.80 -10.02 30.33
C ILE A 207 -3.29 -8.58 30.20
N LYS A 208 -2.64 -7.66 30.92
CA LYS A 208 -2.92 -6.23 30.81
C LYS A 208 -2.16 -5.67 29.62
N TYR A 209 -2.86 -4.86 28.83
CA TYR A 209 -2.28 -4.15 27.71
C TYR A 209 -2.63 -2.68 27.80
N SER A 210 -1.63 -1.83 27.59
CA SER A 210 -1.82 -0.44 27.25
C SER A 210 -1.96 -0.34 25.74
N LEU A 211 -3.05 0.27 25.28
CA LEU A 211 -3.28 0.54 23.88
C LEU A 211 -3.33 2.05 23.65
N TYR A 212 -2.63 2.48 22.61
CA TYR A 212 -2.67 3.85 22.10
C TYR A 212 -3.26 3.82 20.70
N CYS A 213 -4.07 4.80 20.32
CA CYS A 213 -4.52 4.93 18.94
C CYS A 213 -4.12 6.28 18.34
N SER A 214 -3.34 6.26 17.27
CA SER A 214 -2.91 7.49 16.58
C SER A 214 -3.23 7.46 15.10
N ASP A 215 -3.72 8.58 14.58
CA ASP A 215 -3.83 8.82 13.15
C ASP A 215 -2.43 9.05 12.55
N LEU A 216 -2.16 8.42 11.41
CA LEU A 216 -0.90 8.55 10.68
C LEU A 216 -1.18 8.80 9.20
N LYS A 217 -0.31 9.58 8.55
CA LYS A 217 -0.37 9.80 7.10
C LYS A 217 0.96 9.45 6.46
N ILE A 218 1.02 8.29 5.80
CA ILE A 218 2.20 7.85 5.05
C ILE A 218 1.91 8.04 3.56
N LEU A 219 2.76 8.81 2.87
CA LEU A 219 2.68 9.03 1.42
C LEU A 219 1.30 9.47 0.91
N GLY A 220 0.53 10.15 1.75
CA GLY A 220 -0.82 10.64 1.42
C GLY A 220 -1.95 9.67 1.78
N VAL A 221 -1.65 8.43 2.17
CA VAL A 221 -2.63 7.44 2.65
C VAL A 221 -2.85 7.63 4.15
N GLU A 222 -4.13 7.70 4.54
CA GLU A 222 -4.54 7.84 5.94
C GLU A 222 -4.62 6.46 6.60
N LEU A 223 -3.88 6.32 7.68
CA LEU A 223 -3.66 5.10 8.44
C LEU A 223 -3.99 5.33 9.91
N VAL A 224 -4.21 4.24 10.62
CA VAL A 224 -4.38 4.18 12.07
C VAL A 224 -3.32 3.25 12.63
N CYS A 225 -2.55 3.76 13.60
CA CYS A 225 -1.48 3.07 14.29
C CYS A 225 -1.91 2.71 15.71
N LEU A 226 -1.77 1.43 16.06
CA LEU A 226 -2.26 0.83 17.30
C LEU A 226 -1.17 -0.02 17.96
N PRO A 227 -0.25 0.58 18.73
CA PRO A 227 0.66 -0.18 19.57
C PRO A 227 -0.07 -0.73 20.80
N PHE A 228 0.21 -1.99 21.09
CA PHE A 228 -0.16 -2.71 22.30
C PHE A 228 1.10 -2.98 23.12
N LEU A 229 1.13 -2.52 24.37
CA LEU A 229 2.23 -2.75 25.29
C LEU A 229 1.74 -3.61 26.45
N SER A 230 2.33 -4.79 26.66
CA SER A 230 1.98 -5.65 27.79
C SER A 230 2.71 -5.22 29.07
N PHE A 231 2.07 -5.36 30.22
CA PHE A 231 2.63 -5.08 31.54
C PHE A 231 1.97 -5.88 32.67
#